data_AF-A0A914M9C2-F1
#
_entry.id   AF-A0A914M9C2-F1
#
_cell.length_a   1.000
_cell.length_b   1.000
_cell.length_c   1.000
_cell.angle_alpha   90.00
_cell.angle_beta   90.00
_cell.angle_gamma   90.00
#
_symmetry.space_group_name_H-M   'P 1'
#
loop_
_entity.id
_entity.type
_entity.pdbx_description
1 polymer ?
#
loop_
_entity_poly.entity_id
_entity_poly.type
_entity_poly.pdbx_seq_one_letter_code
_entity_poly.pdbx_strand_id
1 'polypeptide(L)'
;MIELLFEENTSNMDLKIHSRWANYSLSESGDEEQINCFLTFGLNHLISNELRVVIPHPYTNIEKNTNILFEILTNGGNEFSKVVYYYPFDPPTSHKLPNIHNIIIEHIETSKDISKMVKEIKLREHPRCIMLSARAENIEIKVINDFYNFKSTKYQLSNKYNTKLKFSIYNEESNLGTIVEIKRII
;
A
#
# COMPACT_ATOMS: atom_id res chain seq x y z
N MET A 1 13.79 21.02 14.14
CA MET A 1 14.62 21.85 13.24
C MET A 1 15.37 20.89 12.33
N ILE A 2 15.14 20.96 11.02
CA ILE A 2 15.92 20.20 10.04
C ILE A 2 16.85 21.23 9.40
N GLU A 3 18.15 21.08 9.58
CA GLU A 3 19.15 21.87 8.87
C GLU A 3 19.50 21.15 7.57
N LEU A 4 19.16 21.75 6.45
CA LEU A 4 19.59 21.30 5.13
C LEU A 4 20.95 21.94 4.86
N LEU A 5 22.01 21.16 5.06
CA LEU A 5 23.38 21.57 4.73
C LEU A 5 23.61 21.28 3.25
N PHE A 6 23.49 22.32 2.42
CA PHE A 6 23.97 22.26 1.04
C PHE A 6 25.41 22.77 1.02
N GLU A 7 26.36 21.90 0.65
CA GLU A 7 27.71 22.37 0.32
C GLU A 7 27.66 23.05 -1.05
N GLU A 8 28.00 24.35 -1.08
CA GLU A 8 27.83 25.25 -2.23
C GLU A 8 28.62 24.88 -3.51
N ASN A 9 29.28 23.72 -3.60
CA ASN A 9 30.26 23.48 -4.67
C ASN A 9 30.20 22.12 -5.40
N THR A 10 29.07 21.41 -5.39
CA THR A 10 28.87 20.30 -6.32
C THR A 10 27.54 20.42 -7.06
N SER A 11 27.60 20.87 -8.31
CA SER A 11 26.52 20.70 -9.27
C SER A 11 26.11 19.22 -9.33
N ASN A 12 24.85 18.92 -9.00
CA ASN A 12 24.20 17.59 -8.95
C ASN A 12 24.30 16.79 -7.63
N MET A 13 24.14 17.42 -6.46
CA MET A 13 23.69 16.63 -5.31
C MET A 13 22.18 16.37 -5.42
N ASP A 14 21.82 15.13 -5.75
CA ASP A 14 20.45 14.64 -5.60
C ASP A 14 20.08 14.71 -4.12
N LEU A 15 19.21 15.66 -3.76
CA LEU A 15 18.70 15.76 -2.40
C LEU A 15 18.00 14.45 -2.03
N LYS A 16 18.56 13.73 -1.05
CA LYS A 16 17.95 12.53 -0.45
C LYS A 16 17.72 12.77 1.03
N ILE A 17 16.47 12.63 1.46
CA ILE A 17 16.03 12.74 2.83
C ILE A 17 15.79 11.34 3.36
N HIS A 18 16.62 10.93 4.30
CA HIS A 18 16.50 9.63 4.94
C HIS A 18 15.66 9.75 6.21
N SER A 19 14.65 8.89 6.33
CA SER A 19 13.83 8.81 7.54
C SER A 19 13.56 7.37 7.93
N ARG A 20 13.31 7.13 9.22
CA ARG A 20 12.86 5.81 9.67
C ARG A 20 11.41 5.57 9.27
N TRP A 21 10.59 6.59 9.38
CA TRP A 21 9.19 6.58 9.00
C TRP A 21 8.78 7.95 8.47
N ALA A 22 7.81 7.96 7.58
CA ALA A 22 7.14 9.14 7.09
C ALA A 22 5.63 8.96 7.22
N ASN A 23 4.90 10.05 7.47
CA ASN A 23 3.44 10.05 7.34
C ASN A 23 3.06 10.97 6.20
N TYR A 24 2.14 10.49 5.40
CA TYR A 24 1.46 11.27 4.39
C TYR A 24 -0.04 11.24 4.68
N SER A 25 -0.62 12.42 4.83
CA SER A 25 -2.06 12.60 4.96
C SER A 25 -2.57 13.15 3.64
N LEU A 26 -3.40 12.37 2.94
CA LEU A 26 -4.06 12.80 1.72
C LEU A 26 -5.09 13.88 2.08
N SER A 27 -4.86 15.16 1.81
CA SER A 27 -5.83 16.21 2.16
C SER A 27 -7.04 16.19 1.21
N GLU A 28 -8.23 16.43 1.76
CA GLU A 28 -9.49 16.55 0.98
C GLU A 28 -9.47 17.69 -0.03
N SER A 29 -8.72 18.75 0.29
CA SER A 29 -8.56 19.96 -0.53
C SER A 29 -7.29 19.95 -1.36
N GLY A 30 -6.60 18.81 -1.45
CA GLY A 30 -5.37 18.68 -2.21
C GLY A 30 -5.64 18.94 -3.69
N ASP A 31 -5.29 20.14 -4.15
CA ASP A 31 -5.16 20.41 -5.57
C ASP A 31 -4.23 19.34 -6.17
N GLU A 32 -4.51 18.92 -7.41
CA GLU A 32 -3.73 17.93 -8.13
C GLU A 32 -2.23 18.25 -8.13
N GLU A 33 -1.90 19.54 -8.16
CA GLU A 33 -0.53 20.03 -8.02
C GLU A 33 0.13 19.64 -6.69
N GLN A 34 -0.56 19.76 -5.54
CA GLN A 34 0.01 19.40 -4.23
C GLN A 34 0.31 17.90 -4.14
N ILE A 35 -0.60 17.09 -4.68
CA ILE A 35 -0.45 15.64 -4.74
C ILE A 35 0.72 15.26 -5.64
N ASN A 36 0.82 15.87 -6.83
CA ASN A 36 1.92 15.61 -7.75
C ASN A 36 3.26 16.07 -7.18
N CYS A 37 3.28 17.20 -6.46
CA CYS A 37 4.45 17.65 -5.72
C CYS A 37 4.86 16.63 -4.65
N PHE A 38 3.91 16.09 -3.88
CA PHE A 38 4.21 15.04 -2.90
C PHE A 38 4.71 13.76 -3.59
N LEU A 39 4.06 13.29 -4.65
CA LEU A 39 4.50 12.09 -5.35
C LEU A 39 5.91 12.27 -5.93
N THR A 40 6.16 13.41 -6.56
CA THR A 40 7.49 13.76 -7.09
C THR A 40 8.52 13.81 -5.96
N PHE A 41 8.19 14.44 -4.84
CA PHE A 41 9.10 14.54 -3.70
C PHE A 41 9.33 13.18 -3.03
N GLY A 42 8.26 12.45 -2.73
CA GLY A 42 8.27 11.17 -2.04
C GLY A 42 9.00 10.09 -2.84
N LEU A 43 8.72 10.00 -4.15
CA LEU A 43 9.30 8.99 -5.02
C LEU A 43 10.71 9.33 -5.50
N ASN A 44 11.15 10.60 -5.45
CA ASN A 44 12.49 10.97 -5.93
C ASN A 44 13.45 11.39 -4.81
N HIS A 45 12.96 11.87 -3.67
CA HIS A 45 13.79 12.51 -2.65
C HIS A 45 13.65 11.90 -1.26
N LEU A 46 12.58 11.17 -0.95
CA LEU A 46 12.37 10.58 0.38
C LEU A 46 12.75 9.10 0.39
N ILE A 47 13.72 8.72 1.21
CA ILE A 47 14.06 7.31 1.46
C ILE A 47 13.60 6.99 2.87
N SER A 48 12.59 6.13 3.00
CA SER A 48 12.01 5.76 4.30
C SER A 48 11.79 4.27 4.44
N ASN A 49 12.04 3.72 5.63
CA ASN A 49 11.73 2.30 5.84
C ASN A 49 10.21 2.07 5.80
N GLU A 50 9.43 2.97 6.39
CA GLU A 50 7.97 2.85 6.47
C GLU A 50 7.28 4.16 6.08
N LEU A 51 6.46 4.13 5.02
CA LEU A 51 5.52 5.20 4.71
C LEU A 51 4.13 4.84 5.25
N ARG A 52 3.57 5.73 6.06
CA ARG A 52 2.19 5.64 6.55
C ARG A 52 1.32 6.58 5.73
N VAL A 53 0.32 6.04 5.07
CA VAL A 53 -0.65 6.81 4.30
C VAL A 53 -1.97 6.84 5.06
N VAL A 54 -2.48 8.03 5.30
CA VAL A 54 -3.75 8.28 6.00
C VAL A 54 -4.66 9.07 5.07
N ILE A 55 -5.92 8.65 4.93
CA ILE A 55 -6.97 9.45 4.29
C ILE A 55 -7.88 10.00 5.41
N PRO A 56 -7.91 11.32 5.66
CA PRO A 56 -8.84 11.96 6.56
C PRO A 56 -10.28 11.88 6.02
N HIS A 57 -11.24 11.95 6.94
CA HIS A 57 -12.67 12.01 6.66
C HIS A 57 -13.14 13.48 6.63
N PRO A 58 -14.10 13.87 5.74
CA PRO A 58 -14.87 13.06 4.79
C PRO A 58 -14.18 12.61 3.50
N TYR A 59 -14.66 11.49 2.96
CA TYR A 59 -14.08 10.81 1.80
C TYR A 59 -14.41 11.49 0.47
N THR A 60 -13.69 12.56 0.13
CA THR A 60 -13.75 13.14 -1.21
C THR A 60 -12.77 12.43 -2.15
N ASN A 61 -13.18 12.23 -3.40
CA ASN A 61 -12.33 11.74 -4.50
C ASN A 61 -11.60 10.39 -4.26
N ILE A 62 -12.38 9.39 -3.84
CA ILE A 62 -11.95 8.01 -3.57
C ILE A 62 -11.13 7.38 -4.71
N GLU A 63 -11.52 7.61 -5.96
CA GLU A 63 -10.83 7.06 -7.12
C GLU A 63 -9.42 7.63 -7.24
N LYS A 64 -9.27 8.96 -7.16
CA LYS A 64 -7.97 9.63 -7.17
C LYS A 64 -7.08 9.13 -6.03
N ASN A 65 -7.62 9.03 -4.82
CA ASN A 65 -6.86 8.54 -3.67
C ASN A 65 -6.42 7.07 -3.84
N THR A 66 -7.27 6.23 -4.42
CA THR A 66 -6.93 4.84 -4.76
C THR A 66 -5.79 4.80 -5.77
N ASN A 67 -5.84 5.63 -6.82
CA ASN A 67 -4.81 5.70 -7.86
C ASN A 67 -3.47 6.17 -7.29
N ILE A 68 -3.46 7.19 -6.43
CA ILE A 68 -2.25 7.67 -5.75
C ILE A 68 -1.64 6.57 -4.87
N LEU A 69 -2.47 5.90 -4.07
CA LEU A 69 -2.01 4.82 -3.23
C LEU A 69 -1.45 3.68 -4.09
N PHE A 70 -2.13 3.30 -5.17
CA PHE A 70 -1.67 2.27 -6.08
C PHE A 70 -0.32 2.62 -6.74
N GLU A 71 -0.13 3.88 -7.15
CA GLU A 71 1.13 4.38 -7.69
C GLU A 71 2.28 4.25 -6.68
N ILE A 72 2.05 4.67 -5.44
CA ILE A 72 3.03 4.53 -4.35
C ILE A 72 3.38 3.05 -4.12
N LEU A 73 2.38 2.17 -4.07
CA LEU A 73 2.58 0.75 -3.78
C LEU A 73 3.32 0.01 -4.90
N THR A 74 3.12 0.39 -6.16
CA THR A 74 3.69 -0.30 -7.32
C THR A 74 5.03 0.27 -7.77
N ASN A 75 5.30 1.55 -7.51
CA ASN A 75 6.53 2.22 -7.96
C ASN A 75 7.47 2.67 -6.84
N GLY A 76 6.99 2.77 -5.59
CA GLY A 76 7.77 3.32 -4.48
C GLY A 76 8.67 2.34 -3.73
N GLY A 77 8.91 1.13 -4.24
CA GLY A 77 9.66 0.07 -3.54
C GLY A 77 11.17 0.31 -3.43
N ASN A 78 11.72 1.28 -4.17
CA ASN A 78 13.09 1.74 -4.01
C ASN A 78 13.22 2.72 -2.83
N GLU A 79 12.17 3.50 -2.59
CA GLU A 79 12.09 4.56 -1.59
C GLU A 79 11.52 4.04 -0.27
N PHE A 80 10.57 3.11 -0.34
CA PHE A 80 9.79 2.59 0.78
C PHE A 80 9.87 1.06 0.86
N SER A 81 10.49 0.55 1.92
CA SER A 81 10.49 -0.91 2.16
C SER A 81 9.12 -1.42 2.61
N LYS A 82 8.35 -0.57 3.28
CA LYS A 82 7.03 -0.87 3.83
C LYS A 82 6.08 0.31 3.62
N VAL A 83 4.86 0.01 3.20
CA VAL A 83 3.76 0.99 3.18
C VAL A 83 2.61 0.49 4.05
N VAL A 84 2.14 1.34 4.95
CA VAL A 84 0.98 1.06 5.77
C VAL A 84 -0.12 2.08 5.44
N TYR A 85 -1.23 1.57 4.96
CA TYR A 85 -2.41 2.37 4.70
C TYR A 85 -3.41 2.21 5.84
N TYR A 86 -3.70 3.33 6.51
CA TYR A 86 -4.69 3.39 7.58
C TYR A 86 -5.93 4.12 7.10
N TYR A 87 -7.04 3.39 7.10
CA TYR A 87 -8.36 3.97 6.98
C TYR A 87 -8.91 4.27 8.39
N PRO A 88 -9.28 5.53 8.71
CA PRO A 88 -9.95 5.82 9.97
C PRO A 88 -11.30 5.10 10.00
N PHE A 89 -11.58 4.45 11.13
CA PHE A 89 -12.82 3.73 11.36
C PHE A 89 -13.99 4.72 11.37
N ASP A 90 -14.77 4.77 10.30
CA ASP A 90 -16.10 5.35 10.33
C ASP A 90 -17.14 4.38 9.74
N PRO A 91 -18.40 4.46 10.19
CA PRO A 91 -19.46 3.55 9.78
C PRO A 91 -19.81 3.72 8.30
N PRO A 92 -20.43 2.70 7.67
CA PRO A 92 -20.49 2.54 6.23
C PRO A 92 -21.51 3.51 5.61
N THR A 93 -21.12 4.75 5.36
CA THR A 93 -21.89 5.65 4.50
C THR A 93 -21.48 5.39 3.06
N SER A 94 -22.03 4.33 2.46
CA SER A 94 -22.24 4.10 1.00
C SER A 94 -21.10 4.26 -0.02
N HIS A 95 -19.93 4.76 0.36
CA HIS A 95 -18.88 5.13 -0.57
C HIS A 95 -17.95 3.93 -0.74
N LYS A 96 -18.25 3.15 -1.78
CA LYS A 96 -17.50 1.97 -2.16
C LYS A 96 -16.10 2.39 -2.61
N LEU A 97 -15.13 2.42 -1.69
CA LEU A 97 -13.73 2.41 -2.11
C LEU A 97 -13.49 1.19 -3.01
N PRO A 98 -12.77 1.34 -4.14
CA PRO A 98 -12.27 0.21 -4.89
C PRO A 98 -11.53 -0.72 -3.93
N ASN A 99 -11.71 -2.03 -4.13
CA ASN A 99 -10.98 -3.03 -3.35
C ASN A 99 -9.51 -2.99 -3.83
N ILE A 100 -8.71 -2.09 -3.25
CA ILE A 100 -7.34 -1.84 -3.71
C ILE A 100 -6.49 -3.10 -3.53
N HIS A 101 -6.76 -3.91 -2.51
CA HIS A 101 -6.24 -5.27 -2.43
C HIS A 101 -6.43 -6.05 -3.75
N ASN A 102 -7.64 -6.12 -4.32
CA ASN A 102 -7.86 -6.86 -5.57
C ASN A 102 -7.04 -6.30 -6.74
N ILE A 103 -6.93 -4.97 -6.83
CA ILE A 103 -6.13 -4.29 -7.87
C ILE A 103 -4.64 -4.64 -7.72
N ILE A 104 -4.13 -4.68 -6.48
CA ILE A 104 -2.75 -5.07 -6.20
C ILE A 104 -2.51 -6.54 -6.54
N ILE A 105 -3.44 -7.43 -6.21
CA ILE A 105 -3.36 -8.86 -6.55
C ILE A 105 -3.30 -9.04 -8.08
N GLU A 106 -4.19 -8.38 -8.82
CA GLU A 106 -4.18 -8.41 -10.27
C GLU A 106 -2.86 -7.87 -10.84
N HIS A 107 -2.33 -6.77 -10.29
CA HIS A 107 -1.04 -6.21 -10.70
C HIS A 107 0.13 -7.18 -10.45
N ILE A 108 0.20 -7.81 -9.27
CA ILE A 108 1.21 -8.83 -8.94
C ILE A 108 1.20 -9.95 -9.98
N GLU A 109 0.03 -10.37 -10.43
CA GLU A 109 -0.09 -11.47 -11.37
C GLU A 109 0.22 -11.09 -12.80
N THR A 110 -0.23 -9.89 -13.20
CA THR A 110 -0.33 -9.51 -14.62
C THR A 110 0.69 -8.48 -15.07
N SER A 111 1.43 -7.82 -14.18
CA SER A 111 2.49 -6.91 -14.60
C SER A 111 3.76 -7.66 -15.00
N LYS A 112 4.41 -7.21 -16.07
CA LYS A 112 5.70 -7.76 -16.53
C LYS A 112 6.87 -7.32 -15.65
N ASP A 113 6.75 -6.12 -15.09
CA ASP A 113 7.75 -5.55 -14.19
C ASP A 113 7.06 -5.16 -12.90
N ILE A 114 7.48 -5.83 -11.83
CA ILE A 114 7.07 -5.52 -10.46
C ILE A 114 8.30 -5.26 -9.59
N SER A 115 9.48 -5.06 -10.18
CA SER A 115 10.74 -4.88 -9.46
C SER A 115 10.66 -3.72 -8.45
N LYS A 116 9.98 -2.64 -8.86
CA LYS A 116 9.75 -1.41 -8.08
C LYS A 116 8.59 -1.47 -7.08
N MET A 117 7.85 -2.58 -7.02
CA MET A 117 6.76 -2.71 -6.07
C MET A 117 7.27 -2.79 -4.63
N VAL A 118 6.57 -2.13 -3.71
CA VAL A 118 6.86 -2.15 -2.27
C VAL A 118 6.89 -3.59 -1.75
N LYS A 119 7.89 -3.89 -0.90
CA LYS A 119 8.13 -5.26 -0.42
C LYS A 119 7.14 -5.70 0.65
N GLU A 120 6.72 -4.79 1.53
CA GLU A 120 5.73 -5.06 2.57
C GLU A 120 4.59 -4.03 2.51
N ILE A 121 3.38 -4.48 2.24
CA ILE A 121 2.19 -3.65 2.18
C ILE A 121 1.25 -4.11 3.28
N LYS A 122 0.76 -3.16 4.08
CA LYS A 122 -0.31 -3.40 5.05
C LYS A 122 -1.48 -2.47 4.75
N LEU A 123 -2.64 -3.05 4.50
CA LEU A 123 -3.86 -2.32 4.23
C LEU A 123 -4.86 -2.62 5.32
N ARG A 124 -5.56 -1.59 5.77
CA ARG A 124 -6.78 -1.73 6.53
C ARG A 124 -7.95 -1.31 5.65
N GLU A 125 -8.80 -2.26 5.32
CA GLU A 125 -9.97 -2.05 4.48
C GLU A 125 -11.26 -2.35 5.25
N HIS A 126 -12.38 -1.84 4.73
CA HIS A 126 -13.70 -2.20 5.25
C HIS A 126 -14.02 -3.67 4.97
N PRO A 127 -14.86 -4.31 5.81
CA PRO A 127 -15.08 -5.74 5.74
C PRO A 127 -15.69 -6.11 4.39
N ARG A 128 -14.94 -6.89 3.62
CA ARG A 128 -15.35 -7.44 2.33
C ARG A 128 -14.84 -8.86 2.19
N CYS A 129 -15.61 -9.68 1.48
CA CYS A 129 -15.15 -10.97 1.00
C CYS A 129 -13.91 -10.75 0.15
N ILE A 130 -12.77 -11.20 0.65
CA ILE A 130 -11.57 -11.25 -0.15
C ILE A 130 -11.72 -12.41 -1.13
N MET A 131 -11.71 -12.08 -2.40
CA MET A 131 -11.71 -13.09 -3.44
C MET A 131 -10.30 -13.65 -3.58
N LEU A 132 -10.14 -14.94 -3.34
CA LEU A 132 -8.91 -15.64 -3.65
C LEU A 132 -8.67 -15.60 -5.16
N SER A 133 -7.43 -15.33 -5.55
CA SER A 133 -7.05 -15.49 -6.95
C SER A 133 -7.10 -16.96 -7.36
N ALA A 134 -7.47 -17.22 -8.62
CA ALA A 134 -7.35 -18.54 -9.25
C ALA A 134 -5.91 -19.09 -9.25
N ARG A 135 -4.89 -18.23 -9.09
CA ARG A 135 -3.47 -18.60 -9.03
C ARG A 135 -2.93 -18.64 -7.60
N ALA A 136 -3.80 -18.56 -6.59
CA ALA A 136 -3.40 -18.70 -5.19
C ALA A 136 -2.85 -20.11 -4.92
N GLU A 137 -1.65 -20.17 -4.36
CA GLU A 137 -0.95 -21.39 -3.97
C GLU A 137 -0.85 -21.46 -2.43
N ASN A 138 -0.65 -22.66 -1.87
CA ASN A 138 -0.38 -22.86 -0.44
C ASN A 138 -1.41 -22.17 0.48
N ILE A 139 -2.69 -22.37 0.19
CA ILE A 139 -3.79 -21.71 0.88
C ILE A 139 -4.00 -22.36 2.26
N GLU A 140 -3.93 -21.55 3.30
CA GLU A 140 -4.24 -21.89 4.68
C GLU A 140 -5.41 -21.01 5.15
N ILE A 141 -6.49 -21.64 5.58
CA ILE A 141 -7.64 -20.94 6.17
C ILE A 141 -7.71 -21.35 7.64
N LYS A 142 -7.80 -20.36 8.52
CA LYS A 142 -8.01 -20.56 9.96
C LYS A 142 -9.20 -19.76 10.42
N VAL A 143 -10.13 -20.41 11.10
CA VAL A 143 -11.18 -19.71 11.82
C VAL A 143 -10.63 -19.34 13.19
N ILE A 144 -10.51 -18.04 13.44
CA ILE A 144 -9.97 -17.49 14.69
C ILE A 144 -11.06 -17.46 15.76
N ASN A 145 -12.29 -17.11 15.36
CA ASN A 145 -13.44 -17.10 16.26
C ASN A 145 -14.74 -17.27 15.48
N ASP A 146 -15.40 -18.41 15.66
CA ASP A 146 -16.67 -18.71 15.00
C ASP A 146 -17.80 -17.74 15.39
N PHE A 147 -17.84 -17.30 16.66
CA PHE A 147 -18.90 -16.40 17.16
C PHE A 147 -18.86 -15.02 16.51
N TYR A 148 -17.66 -14.53 16.18
CA TYR A 148 -17.46 -13.23 15.54
C TYR A 148 -17.17 -13.32 14.05
N ASN A 149 -17.28 -14.52 13.46
CA ASN A 149 -16.87 -14.82 12.08
C ASN A 149 -15.44 -14.34 11.75
N PHE A 150 -14.53 -14.39 12.73
CA PHE A 150 -13.14 -14.02 12.51
C PHE A 150 -12.43 -15.14 11.77
N LYS A 151 -11.98 -14.84 10.57
CA LYS A 151 -11.28 -15.78 9.70
C LYS A 151 -10.00 -15.14 9.21
N SER A 152 -8.94 -15.93 9.20
CA SER A 152 -7.73 -15.56 8.48
C SER A 152 -7.48 -16.50 7.32
N THR A 153 -7.06 -15.92 6.20
CA THR A 153 -6.65 -16.67 5.02
C THR A 153 -5.23 -16.26 4.65
N LYS A 154 -4.33 -17.23 4.55
CA LYS A 154 -2.95 -17.03 4.10
C LYS A 154 -2.73 -17.81 2.82
N TYR A 155 -2.06 -17.23 1.84
CA TYR A 155 -1.73 -17.90 0.58
C TYR A 155 -0.51 -17.25 -0.06
N GLN A 156 -0.03 -17.87 -1.12
CA GLN A 156 1.06 -17.34 -1.95
C GLN A 156 0.56 -17.02 -3.34
N LEU A 157 1.20 -16.03 -3.96
CA LEU A 157 1.02 -15.69 -5.37
C LEU A 157 2.36 -15.62 -6.07
N SER A 158 2.39 -16.15 -7.29
CA SER A 158 3.53 -16.06 -8.20
C SER A 158 3.20 -15.13 -9.36
N ASN A 159 4.13 -14.28 -9.78
CA ASN A 159 3.95 -13.47 -10.99
C ASN A 159 3.94 -14.38 -12.23
N LYS A 160 3.04 -14.14 -13.19
CA LYS A 160 2.90 -15.04 -14.37
C LYS A 160 4.08 -14.96 -15.34
N TYR A 161 4.80 -13.84 -15.34
CA TYR A 161 5.98 -13.61 -16.19
C TYR A 161 7.30 -13.94 -15.48
N ASN A 162 7.32 -13.96 -14.13
CA ASN A 162 8.47 -14.35 -13.33
C ASN A 162 8.05 -15.18 -12.10
N THR A 163 7.96 -16.50 -12.28
CA THR A 163 7.48 -17.43 -11.25
C THR A 163 8.38 -17.55 -10.02
N LYS A 164 9.64 -17.09 -10.11
CA LYS A 164 10.55 -17.00 -8.95
C LYS A 164 10.14 -15.88 -8.00
N LEU A 165 9.45 -14.86 -8.51
CA LEU A 165 8.98 -13.75 -7.72
C LEU A 165 7.64 -14.10 -7.09
N LYS A 166 7.67 -14.32 -5.78
CA LYS A 166 6.51 -14.76 -5.00
C LYS A 166 6.13 -13.73 -3.93
N PHE A 167 4.86 -13.74 -3.59
CA PHE A 167 4.29 -12.92 -2.53
C PHE A 167 3.53 -13.81 -1.55
N SER A 168 3.70 -13.57 -0.25
CA SER A 168 2.81 -14.08 0.79
C SER A 168 1.71 -13.06 1.00
N ILE A 169 0.46 -13.50 0.92
CA ILE A 169 -0.71 -12.71 1.26
C ILE A 169 -1.29 -13.27 2.56
N TYR A 170 -1.58 -12.40 3.51
CA TYR A 170 -2.32 -12.72 4.72
C TYR A 170 -3.49 -11.78 4.84
N ASN A 171 -4.64 -12.35 5.07
CA ASN A 171 -5.88 -11.64 5.25
C ASN A 171 -6.49 -12.02 6.58
N GLU A 172 -6.97 -11.03 7.31
CA GLU A 172 -7.74 -11.21 8.53
C GLU A 172 -9.05 -10.46 8.41
N GLU A 173 -10.14 -11.21 8.35
CA GLU A 173 -11.50 -10.69 8.20
C GLU A 173 -12.16 -10.63 9.57
N SER A 174 -12.70 -9.46 9.90
CA SER A 174 -13.43 -9.19 11.12
C SER A 174 -14.70 -8.36 10.84
N ASN A 175 -15.62 -8.31 11.80
CA ASN A 175 -16.77 -7.40 11.75
C ASN A 175 -16.36 -5.91 11.70
N LEU A 176 -15.15 -5.58 12.14
CA LEU A 176 -14.63 -4.21 12.12
C LEU A 176 -13.95 -3.85 10.79
N GLY A 177 -13.57 -4.85 9.99
CA GLY A 177 -12.80 -4.62 8.79
C GLY A 177 -11.91 -5.80 8.42
N THR A 178 -11.23 -5.63 7.31
CA THR A 178 -10.27 -6.57 6.77
C THR A 178 -8.87 -5.98 6.90
N ILE A 179 -7.95 -6.73 7.50
CA ILE A 179 -6.52 -6.42 7.46
C ILE A 179 -5.90 -7.28 6.37
N VAL A 180 -5.20 -6.65 5.44
CA VAL A 180 -4.47 -7.32 4.36
C VAL A 180 -2.99 -7.02 4.54
N GLU A 181 -2.17 -8.06 4.56
CA GLU A 181 -0.72 -7.98 4.48
C GLU A 181 -0.21 -8.66 3.21
N ILE A 182 0.57 -7.94 2.41
CA ILE A 182 1.21 -8.46 1.20
C ILE A 182 2.72 -8.33 1.37
N LYS A 183 3.45 -9.44 1.30
CA LYS A 183 4.90 -9.47 1.51
C LYS A 183 5.60 -10.20 0.39
N ARG A 184 6.58 -9.55 -0.26
CA ARG A 184 7.48 -10.23 -1.20
C ARG A 184 8.29 -11.28 -0.46
N ILE A 185 8.34 -12.49 -1.00
CA ILE A 185 9.17 -13.60 -0.53
C ILE A 185 10.49 -13.51 -1.31
N ILE A 186 11.60 -13.34 -0.59
CA ILE A 186 12.97 -13.29 -1.13
C ILE A 186 13.62 -14.65 -0.93
#